data_AF-A0A084G589-F1
#
_entry.id   AF-A0A084G589-F1
#
_cell.length_a   1.000
_cell.length_b   1.000
_cell.length_c   1.000
_cell.angle_alpha   90.00
_cell.angle_beta   90.00
_cell.angle_gamma   90.00
#
_symmetry.space_group_name_H-M   'P 1'
#
loop_
_entity.id
_entity.type
_entity.pdbx_description
1 polymer ?
#
loop_
_entity_poly.entity_id
_entity_poly.type
_entity_poly.pdbx_seq_one_letter_code
_entity_poly.pdbx_strand_id
1 'polypeptide(L)'
;MRLLRHLSVSTTVTLSLFARGCLGQYPDMIVGSYTDEETGINFDTWTAPPAENGDGGVTFGIVLPENATTNDTGEYIGYLVLTSFRWATDYFMPDPYSGDGSPTITYIRSSVNESRYELVYRCQNCFSWDDAQGENGGSSNSSEGEIMLGYAQAADGPTNPARPSEITLQYHTLGYAQWVVPVGNVTRGDYETWSELAREAAPGECEV
;
A
#
# COMPACT_ATOMS: atom_id res chain seq x y z
N MET A 1 34.79 -64.12 13.92
CA MET A 1 33.69 -63.27 13.39
C MET A 1 33.32 -62.24 14.44
N ARG A 2 33.92 -61.04 14.39
CA ARG A 2 33.42 -59.82 15.05
C ARG A 2 34.00 -58.62 14.30
N LEU A 3 33.07 -57.83 13.78
CA LEU A 3 33.22 -56.81 12.75
C LEU A 3 34.02 -55.58 13.20
N LEU A 4 34.69 -54.95 12.22
CA LEU A 4 35.17 -53.57 12.28
C LEU A 4 34.02 -52.63 12.71
N ARG A 5 34.29 -51.76 13.69
CA ARG A 5 33.52 -50.52 13.89
C ARG A 5 34.36 -49.36 13.40
N HIS A 6 34.06 -48.90 12.19
CA HIS A 6 34.50 -47.60 11.70
C HIS A 6 33.82 -46.50 12.53
N LEU A 7 34.62 -45.61 13.12
CA LEU A 7 34.13 -44.31 13.59
C LEU A 7 33.81 -43.47 12.34
N SER A 8 32.54 -43.12 12.16
CA SER A 8 32.14 -42.02 11.28
C SER A 8 31.64 -40.90 12.19
N VAL A 9 32.45 -39.86 12.34
CA VAL A 9 32.02 -38.59 12.94
C VAL A 9 31.37 -37.81 11.81
N SER A 10 30.03 -37.76 11.81
CA SER A 10 29.28 -36.91 10.89
C SER A 10 29.04 -35.58 11.58
N THR A 11 29.84 -34.57 11.20
CA THR A 11 29.63 -33.18 11.63
C THR A 11 28.58 -32.57 10.71
N THR A 12 27.33 -32.53 11.13
CA THR A 12 26.30 -31.72 10.46
C THR A 12 26.60 -30.24 10.70
N VAL A 13 27.08 -29.55 9.67
CA VAL A 13 27.06 -28.08 9.59
C VAL A 13 25.63 -27.70 9.25
N THR A 14 24.84 -27.31 10.25
CA THR A 14 23.57 -26.63 10.01
C THR A 14 23.90 -25.24 9.49
N LEU A 15 23.83 -25.07 8.16
CA LEU A 15 23.84 -23.76 7.53
C LEU A 15 22.53 -23.08 7.92
N SER A 16 22.53 -22.38 9.05
CA SER A 16 21.48 -21.41 9.37
C SER A 16 21.58 -20.30 8.34
N LEU A 17 20.92 -20.47 7.20
CA LEU A 17 20.52 -19.34 6.37
C LEU A 17 19.62 -18.48 7.25
N PHE A 18 20.21 -17.46 7.87
CA PHE A 18 19.49 -16.23 8.17
C PHE A 18 19.19 -15.56 6.83
N ALA A 19 18.30 -16.17 6.04
CA ALA A 19 17.45 -15.35 5.21
C ALA A 19 16.68 -14.50 6.23
N ARG A 20 17.08 -13.24 6.37
CA ARG A 20 16.15 -12.19 6.78
C ARG A 20 15.08 -12.13 5.71
N GLY A 21 14.24 -13.16 5.65
CA GLY A 21 12.95 -13.08 4.99
C GLY A 21 12.23 -12.02 5.79
N CYS A 22 12.01 -10.87 5.17
CA CYS A 22 10.96 -9.98 5.62
C CYS A 22 9.72 -10.86 5.78
N LEU A 23 9.22 -11.03 7.00
CA LEU A 23 7.94 -11.68 7.25
C LEU A 23 6.85 -10.70 6.82
N GLY A 24 6.83 -10.32 5.54
CA GLY A 24 5.62 -9.83 4.91
C GLY A 24 4.66 -11.01 4.95
N GLN A 25 3.65 -10.93 5.82
CA GLN A 25 2.54 -11.88 5.75
C GLN A 25 1.87 -11.60 4.41
N TYR A 26 1.84 -12.58 3.52
CA TYR A 26 1.02 -12.55 2.31
C TYR A 26 -0.33 -13.14 2.70
N PRO A 27 -1.37 -12.33 2.89
CA PRO A 27 -2.69 -12.84 3.19
C PRO A 27 -3.35 -13.29 1.88
N ASP A 28 -4.22 -14.29 1.96
CA ASP A 28 -5.17 -14.55 0.88
C ASP A 28 -6.18 -13.40 0.86
N MET A 29 -5.88 -12.36 0.08
CA MET A 29 -6.81 -11.25 -0.14
C MET A 29 -8.01 -11.75 -0.94
N ILE A 30 -9.22 -11.36 -0.51
CA ILE A 30 -10.44 -11.64 -1.26
C ILE A 30 -10.48 -10.70 -2.46
N VAL A 31 -10.26 -11.26 -3.65
CA VAL A 31 -10.31 -10.51 -4.92
C VAL A 31 -11.77 -10.22 -5.28
N GLY A 32 -12.05 -8.98 -5.66
CA GLY A 32 -13.36 -8.55 -6.10
C GLY A 32 -13.27 -7.38 -7.08
N SER A 33 -14.42 -6.80 -7.37
CA SER A 33 -14.52 -5.53 -8.10
C SER A 33 -15.53 -4.62 -7.43
N TYR A 34 -15.35 -3.33 -7.59
CA TYR A 34 -16.23 -2.31 -7.04
C TYR A 34 -16.43 -1.22 -8.09
N THR A 35 -17.67 -0.92 -8.43
CA THR A 35 -18.01 0.26 -9.23
C THR A 35 -18.56 1.33 -8.30
N ASP A 36 -17.87 2.45 -8.21
CA ASP A 36 -18.37 3.60 -7.48
C ASP A 36 -19.60 4.18 -8.20
N GLU A 37 -20.75 4.18 -7.54
CA GLU A 37 -22.04 4.54 -8.17
C GLU A 37 -22.12 6.01 -8.59
N GLU A 38 -21.34 6.89 -7.94
CA GLU A 38 -21.36 8.33 -8.18
C GLU A 38 -20.47 8.72 -9.36
N THR A 39 -19.30 8.10 -9.46
CA THR A 39 -18.29 8.43 -10.48
C THR A 39 -18.29 7.45 -11.65
N GLY A 40 -18.85 6.26 -11.47
CA GLY A 40 -18.82 5.16 -12.45
C GLY A 40 -17.46 4.46 -12.56
N ILE A 41 -16.48 4.80 -11.72
CA ILE A 41 -15.14 4.19 -11.78
C ILE A 41 -15.22 2.74 -11.28
N ASN A 42 -14.70 1.81 -12.08
CA ASN A 42 -14.66 0.40 -11.74
C ASN A 42 -13.24 -0.03 -11.32
N PHE A 43 -13.11 -0.36 -10.04
CA PHE A 43 -11.90 -0.83 -9.38
C PHE A 43 -11.85 -2.36 -9.34
N ASP A 44 -10.68 -2.94 -9.62
CA ASP A 44 -10.35 -4.23 -9.04
C ASP A 44 -9.95 -4.01 -7.58
N THR A 45 -10.45 -4.88 -6.71
CA THR A 45 -10.29 -4.72 -5.26
C THR A 45 -9.70 -5.96 -4.61
N TRP A 46 -8.92 -5.71 -3.55
CA TRP A 46 -8.39 -6.72 -2.64
C TRP A 46 -8.90 -6.42 -1.25
N THR A 47 -9.65 -7.36 -0.68
CA THR A 47 -10.21 -7.23 0.66
C THR A 47 -9.49 -8.14 1.64
N ALA A 48 -8.86 -7.54 2.65
CA ALA A 48 -8.51 -8.25 3.87
C ALA A 48 -9.78 -8.42 4.71
N PRO A 49 -10.16 -9.64 5.11
CA PRO A 49 -11.34 -9.83 5.93
C PRO A 49 -11.15 -9.22 7.34
N PRO A 50 -12.22 -8.77 8.00
CA PRO A 50 -12.16 -8.38 9.40
C PRO A 50 -11.81 -9.57 10.29
N ALA A 51 -11.37 -9.30 11.51
CA ALA A 51 -11.25 -10.31 12.55
C ALA A 51 -12.63 -10.92 12.89
N GLU A 52 -12.64 -12.09 13.56
CA GLU A 52 -13.89 -12.80 13.90
C GLU A 52 -14.88 -11.96 14.73
N ASN A 53 -14.39 -10.98 15.48
CA ASN A 53 -15.20 -10.05 16.25
C ASN A 53 -15.77 -8.88 15.43
N GLY A 54 -15.49 -8.84 14.11
CA GLY A 54 -15.94 -7.80 13.19
C GLY A 54 -15.01 -6.60 13.09
N ASP A 55 -13.90 -6.56 13.85
CA ASP A 55 -12.97 -5.44 13.83
C ASP A 55 -12.06 -5.49 12.61
N GLY A 56 -11.79 -4.31 12.05
CA GLY A 56 -10.90 -4.13 10.92
C GLY A 56 -11.51 -4.57 9.59
N GLY A 57 -10.65 -5.10 8.73
CA GLY A 57 -10.98 -5.35 7.34
C GLY A 57 -10.74 -4.10 6.49
N VAL A 58 -9.99 -4.28 5.40
CA VAL A 58 -9.67 -3.21 4.47
C VAL A 58 -9.92 -3.72 3.07
N THR A 59 -10.68 -2.95 2.29
CA THR A 59 -10.74 -3.11 0.85
C THR A 59 -9.88 -2.04 0.25
N PHE A 60 -8.85 -2.42 -0.48
CA PHE A 60 -8.08 -1.50 -1.32
C PHE A 60 -8.46 -1.75 -2.77
N GLY A 61 -8.81 -0.69 -3.49
CA GLY A 61 -9.09 -0.71 -4.92
C GLY A 61 -8.14 0.23 -5.65
N ILE A 62 -7.67 -0.18 -6.83
CA ILE A 62 -6.81 0.63 -7.69
C ILE A 62 -7.15 0.44 -9.16
N VAL A 63 -6.96 1.49 -9.95
CA VAL A 63 -7.03 1.49 -11.42
C VAL A 63 -5.82 2.23 -11.98
N LEU A 64 -5.23 1.71 -13.06
CA LEU A 64 -4.08 2.28 -13.76
C LEU A 64 -4.41 2.74 -15.20
N PRO A 65 -3.60 3.65 -15.79
CA PRO A 65 -3.66 3.96 -17.22
C PRO A 65 -3.60 2.71 -18.11
N GLU A 66 -4.27 2.75 -19.27
CA GLU A 66 -4.29 1.63 -20.22
C GLU A 66 -2.89 1.18 -20.64
N ASN A 67 -1.99 2.15 -20.84
CA ASN A 67 -0.63 1.92 -21.31
C ASN A 67 0.34 1.48 -20.20
N ALA A 68 -0.10 1.36 -18.94
CA ALA A 68 0.73 0.99 -17.79
C ALA A 68 1.37 -0.41 -17.90
N THR A 69 0.85 -1.27 -18.77
CA THR A 69 1.43 -2.58 -19.13
C THR A 69 2.65 -2.50 -20.06
N THR A 70 2.86 -1.36 -20.72
CA THR A 70 3.92 -1.18 -21.74
C THR A 70 4.85 -0.01 -21.44
N ASN A 71 4.40 0.94 -20.63
CA ASN A 71 5.17 2.07 -20.14
C ASN A 71 4.94 2.19 -18.63
N ASP A 72 5.98 2.46 -17.87
CA ASP A 72 5.81 2.71 -16.44
C ASP A 72 4.92 3.95 -16.21
N THR A 73 3.85 3.77 -15.44
CA THR A 73 3.02 4.90 -15.00
C THR A 73 3.58 5.45 -13.69
N GLY A 74 3.65 6.79 -13.58
CA GLY A 74 3.94 7.46 -12.31
C GLY A 74 2.70 7.65 -11.43
N GLU A 75 1.52 7.27 -11.90
CA GLU A 75 0.24 7.61 -11.26
C GLU A 75 -0.79 6.48 -11.25
N TYR A 76 -1.77 6.59 -10.35
CA TYR A 76 -2.92 5.69 -10.23
C TYR A 76 -4.15 6.36 -9.60
N ILE A 77 -5.34 5.75 -9.73
CA ILE A 77 -6.54 6.10 -8.95
C ILE A 77 -6.77 5.01 -7.88
N GLY A 78 -6.82 5.37 -6.60
CA GLY A 78 -6.99 4.47 -5.45
C GLY A 78 -8.24 4.76 -4.61
N TYR A 79 -8.52 3.91 -3.63
CA TYR A 79 -9.68 3.95 -2.72
C TYR A 79 -9.29 3.88 -1.21
N LEU A 80 -9.30 4.98 -0.38
CA LEU A 80 -9.08 5.11 1.11
C LEU A 80 -9.30 6.55 1.65
N VAL A 81 -9.67 6.84 2.94
CA VAL A 81 -9.92 8.22 3.54
C VAL A 81 -8.76 8.90 4.28
N LEU A 82 -8.59 10.21 3.99
CA LEU A 82 -7.57 11.17 4.47
C LEU A 82 -6.13 10.65 4.36
N THR A 83 -5.24 11.48 3.87
CA THR A 83 -3.96 10.99 3.34
C THR A 83 -2.79 11.81 3.85
N SER A 84 -1.74 11.12 4.30
CA SER A 84 -0.44 11.71 4.62
C SER A 84 0.63 10.79 4.03
N PHE A 85 1.49 11.33 3.17
CA PHE A 85 2.64 10.58 2.69
C PHE A 85 3.67 10.45 3.81
N ARG A 86 4.13 9.23 4.04
CA ARG A 86 4.99 8.86 5.16
C ARG A 86 6.12 7.95 4.71
N TRP A 87 7.26 8.02 5.38
CA TRP A 87 8.45 7.23 5.11
C TRP A 87 9.03 6.64 6.40
N ALA A 88 9.52 5.40 6.34
CA ALA A 88 10.15 4.73 7.47
C ALA A 88 11.39 3.95 7.01
N THR A 89 12.49 4.12 7.73
CA THR A 89 13.75 3.40 7.47
C THR A 89 13.94 2.18 8.38
N ASP A 90 13.11 2.05 9.42
CA ASP A 90 13.06 0.90 10.35
C ASP A 90 11.65 0.81 10.98
N TYR A 91 11.46 -0.13 11.91
CA TYR A 91 10.19 -0.39 12.60
C TYR A 91 9.88 0.62 13.72
N PHE A 92 9.73 1.89 13.36
CA PHE A 92 9.27 2.97 14.26
C PHE A 92 8.27 3.90 13.54
N MET A 93 7.81 4.95 14.23
CA MET A 93 6.86 5.93 13.70
C MET A 93 7.35 6.51 12.36
N PRO A 94 6.59 6.34 11.26
CA PRO A 94 6.96 6.91 9.98
C PRO A 94 6.97 8.44 10.00
N ASP A 95 8.04 9.04 9.50
CA ASP A 95 8.17 10.49 9.34
C ASP A 95 7.35 10.98 8.13
N PRO A 96 6.93 12.25 8.09
CA PRO A 96 6.40 12.85 6.87
C PRO A 96 7.36 12.64 5.70
N TYR A 97 6.84 12.22 4.55
CA TYR A 97 7.66 12.07 3.34
C TYR A 97 8.23 13.43 2.92
N SER A 98 9.54 13.48 2.67
CA SER A 98 10.26 14.69 2.33
C SER A 98 11.21 14.53 1.13
N GLY A 99 11.03 13.47 0.34
CA GLY A 99 11.82 13.24 -0.88
C GLY A 99 11.46 14.21 -2.01
N ASP A 100 12.42 14.39 -2.92
CA ASP A 100 12.25 15.19 -4.15
C ASP A 100 11.25 14.53 -5.13
N GLY A 101 10.61 15.34 -5.97
CA GLY A 101 9.59 14.84 -6.93
C GLY A 101 8.25 14.50 -6.28
N SER A 102 7.88 15.24 -5.24
CA SER A 102 6.87 14.89 -4.23
C SER A 102 5.61 14.23 -4.79
N PRO A 103 5.21 13.07 -4.23
CA PRO A 103 3.95 12.44 -4.58
C PRO A 103 2.80 13.38 -4.22
N THR A 104 1.77 13.41 -5.07
CA THR A 104 0.61 14.30 -4.91
C THR A 104 -0.66 13.48 -4.92
N ILE A 105 -1.54 13.73 -3.95
CA ILE A 105 -2.89 13.15 -3.92
C ILE A 105 -3.91 14.24 -4.22
N THR A 106 -4.82 13.93 -5.16
CA THR A 106 -6.02 14.70 -5.45
C THR A 106 -7.26 13.82 -5.21
N TYR A 107 -8.35 14.42 -4.73
CA TYR A 107 -9.55 13.69 -4.33
C TYR A 107 -10.56 13.68 -5.46
N ILE A 108 -11.13 12.51 -5.76
CA ILE A 108 -12.24 12.34 -6.69
C ILE A 108 -13.56 12.33 -5.92
N ARG A 109 -13.63 11.57 -4.82
CA ARG A 109 -14.82 11.43 -3.98
C ARG A 109 -14.41 11.06 -2.56
N SER A 110 -15.09 11.54 -1.54
CA SER A 110 -14.98 10.98 -0.19
C SER A 110 -16.35 10.82 0.47
N SER A 111 -16.49 9.80 1.30
CA SER A 111 -17.68 9.59 2.13
C SER A 111 -17.29 8.96 3.46
N VAL A 112 -17.94 9.40 4.54
CA VAL A 112 -17.76 8.87 5.88
C VAL A 112 -19.14 8.66 6.49
N ASN A 113 -19.35 7.51 7.11
CA ASN A 113 -20.51 7.21 7.94
C ASN A 113 -20.07 6.56 9.27
N GLU A 114 -21.02 6.12 10.08
CA GLU A 114 -20.77 5.59 11.44
C GLU A 114 -19.82 4.39 11.49
N SER A 115 -19.68 3.62 10.41
CA SER A 115 -18.90 2.37 10.39
C SER A 115 -17.94 2.24 9.21
N ARG A 116 -17.96 3.16 8.25
CA ARG A 116 -17.14 3.09 7.03
C ARG A 116 -16.71 4.46 6.58
N TYR A 117 -15.49 4.52 6.08
CA TYR A 117 -14.93 5.65 5.38
C TYR A 117 -14.48 5.16 3.99
N GLU A 118 -14.68 5.98 2.97
CA GLU A 118 -14.31 5.72 1.58
C GLU A 118 -13.74 7.02 0.96
N LEU A 119 -12.62 6.94 0.24
CA LEU A 119 -12.16 8.05 -0.59
C LEU A 119 -11.60 7.50 -1.87
N VAL A 120 -12.09 7.99 -3.00
CA VAL A 120 -11.48 7.75 -4.30
C VAL A 120 -10.50 8.88 -4.56
N TYR A 121 -9.25 8.57 -4.88
CA TYR A 121 -8.19 9.56 -5.02
C TYR A 121 -7.29 9.24 -6.22
N ARG A 122 -6.70 10.27 -6.84
CA ARG A 122 -5.62 10.13 -7.81
C ARG A 122 -4.29 10.40 -7.11
N CYS A 123 -3.33 9.50 -7.25
CA CYS A 123 -1.98 9.62 -6.72
C CYS A 123 -1.02 9.81 -7.89
N GLN A 124 -0.38 10.97 -7.99
CA GLN A 124 0.61 11.30 -9.01
C GLN A 124 2.02 11.24 -8.42
N ASN A 125 2.98 10.75 -9.19
CA ASN A 125 4.37 10.50 -8.78
C ASN A 125 4.49 9.55 -7.58
N CYS A 126 3.63 8.52 -7.51
CA CYS A 126 3.55 7.64 -6.34
C CYS A 126 4.22 6.27 -6.51
N PHE A 127 4.72 5.95 -7.71
CA PHE A 127 5.45 4.71 -8.00
C PHE A 127 6.97 4.87 -8.05
N SER A 128 7.46 6.08 -7.80
CA SER A 128 8.88 6.37 -7.61
C SER A 128 9.03 7.18 -6.35
N TRP A 129 10.07 6.90 -5.57
CA TRP A 129 10.32 7.56 -4.29
C TRP A 129 11.81 7.76 -4.08
N ASP A 130 12.13 8.71 -3.21
CA ASP A 130 13.47 8.93 -2.68
C ASP A 130 13.36 9.49 -1.26
N ASP A 131 14.45 9.44 -0.50
CA ASP A 131 14.53 10.20 0.73
C ASP A 131 14.96 11.65 0.48
N ALA A 132 14.94 12.49 1.51
CA ALA A 132 15.34 13.89 1.38
C ALA A 132 16.83 14.07 0.99
N GLN A 133 17.64 13.03 1.11
CA GLN A 133 19.07 13.04 0.82
C GLN A 133 19.38 12.48 -0.58
N GLY A 134 18.43 11.85 -1.25
CA GLY A 134 18.62 11.18 -2.53
C GLY A 134 19.34 9.83 -2.41
N GLU A 135 19.41 9.24 -1.21
CA GLU A 135 20.27 8.09 -0.91
C GLU A 135 19.51 6.75 -0.94
N ASN A 136 18.18 6.79 -0.79
CA ASN A 136 17.34 5.60 -0.64
C ASN A 136 16.23 5.51 -1.70
N GLY A 137 16.54 6.02 -2.89
CA GLY A 137 15.65 6.00 -4.05
C GLY A 137 15.23 4.60 -4.49
N GLY A 138 13.98 4.48 -4.93
CA GLY A 138 13.42 3.26 -5.48
C GLY A 138 12.20 3.52 -6.36
N SER A 139 11.76 2.48 -7.06
CA SER A 139 10.56 2.52 -7.89
C SER A 139 9.85 1.17 -7.92
N SER A 140 8.55 1.23 -8.21
CA SER A 140 7.75 0.07 -8.62
C SER A 140 7.40 0.23 -10.09
N ASN A 141 8.04 -0.58 -10.93
CA ASN A 141 7.95 -0.46 -12.39
C ASN A 141 6.76 -1.29 -12.89
N SER A 142 5.64 -0.64 -13.21
CA SER A 142 4.44 -1.35 -13.68
C SER A 142 4.68 -2.17 -14.95
N SER A 143 5.66 -1.78 -15.78
CA SER A 143 6.05 -2.52 -16.99
C SER A 143 6.64 -3.91 -16.71
N GLU A 144 7.05 -4.19 -15.47
CA GLU A 144 7.49 -5.53 -15.04
C GLU A 144 6.31 -6.51 -14.86
N GLY A 145 5.07 -6.03 -14.97
CA GLY A 145 3.84 -6.84 -14.99
C GLY A 145 3.22 -7.10 -13.61
N GLU A 146 3.92 -6.76 -12.53
CA GLU A 146 3.49 -6.94 -11.15
C GLU A 146 3.88 -5.72 -10.30
N ILE A 147 2.98 -5.29 -9.41
CA ILE A 147 3.22 -4.24 -8.41
C ILE A 147 3.03 -4.84 -7.02
N MET A 148 4.01 -4.70 -6.13
CA MET A 148 3.86 -5.09 -4.72
C MET A 148 3.24 -3.94 -3.94
N LEU A 149 2.14 -4.21 -3.25
CA LEU A 149 1.49 -3.27 -2.33
C LEU A 149 1.45 -3.84 -0.92
N GLY A 150 1.19 -2.97 0.06
CA GLY A 150 0.98 -3.39 1.44
C GLY A 150 -0.10 -2.56 2.12
N TYR A 151 -0.67 -3.12 3.18
CA TYR A 151 -1.61 -2.43 4.04
C TYR A 151 -1.21 -2.59 5.50
N ALA A 152 -1.65 -1.64 6.31
CA ALA A 152 -1.60 -1.69 7.76
C ALA A 152 -2.85 -0.99 8.31
N GLN A 153 -3.50 -1.57 9.31
CA GLN A 153 -4.72 -1.03 9.89
C GLN A 153 -4.65 -1.05 11.43
N ALA A 154 -5.17 -0.02 12.07
CA ALA A 154 -5.16 0.14 13.53
C ALA A 154 -6.56 0.46 14.05
N ALA A 155 -6.86 -0.01 15.27
CA ALA A 155 -8.08 0.37 15.98
C ALA A 155 -8.01 1.79 16.54
N ASP A 156 -6.82 2.19 17.00
CA ASP A 156 -6.57 3.55 17.50
C ASP A 156 -6.42 4.53 16.34
N GLY A 157 -7.19 5.62 16.38
CA GLY A 157 -7.07 6.71 15.42
C GLY A 157 -5.78 7.52 15.59
N PRO A 158 -5.37 8.28 14.55
CA PRO A 158 -4.23 9.19 14.64
C PRO A 158 -4.47 10.27 15.70
N THR A 159 -3.40 10.72 16.35
CA THR A 159 -3.44 12.00 17.08
C THR A 159 -3.53 13.16 16.10
N ASN A 160 -4.01 14.33 16.53
CA ASN A 160 -4.13 15.53 15.70
C ASN A 160 -4.79 15.27 14.32
N PRO A 161 -5.95 14.60 14.24
CA PRO A 161 -6.53 14.13 12.97
C PRO A 161 -6.85 15.25 11.97
N ALA A 162 -6.95 16.50 12.43
CA ALA A 162 -7.11 17.68 11.58
C ALA A 162 -5.80 18.18 10.93
N ARG A 163 -4.63 17.69 11.39
CA ARG A 163 -3.29 18.14 10.97
C ARG A 163 -2.47 16.96 10.44
N PRO A 164 -2.65 16.55 9.16
CA PRO A 164 -2.01 15.37 8.58
C PRO A 164 -0.48 15.32 8.69
N SER A 165 0.20 16.48 8.74
CA SER A 165 1.66 16.58 8.93
C SER A 165 2.11 16.29 10.36
N GLU A 166 1.22 16.40 11.35
CA GLU A 166 1.53 16.35 12.79
C GLU A 166 0.87 15.17 13.50
N ILE A 167 0.29 14.23 12.74
CA ILE A 167 -0.25 13.02 13.34
C ILE A 167 0.86 12.17 13.93
N THR A 168 0.56 11.53 15.05
CA THR A 168 1.28 10.35 15.54
C THR A 168 0.36 9.15 15.48
N LEU A 169 0.93 7.99 15.16
CA LEU A 169 0.23 6.73 14.99
C LEU A 169 0.68 5.75 16.07
N GLN A 170 -0.27 4.97 16.59
CA GLN A 170 0.07 3.75 17.32
C GLN A 170 0.45 2.64 16.32
N TYR A 171 1.07 1.58 16.83
CA TYR A 171 1.35 0.41 16.02
C TYR A 171 0.05 -0.20 15.47
N HIS A 172 0.07 -0.71 14.24
CA HIS A 172 -1.11 -1.30 13.59
C HIS A 172 -1.56 -2.58 14.32
N THR A 173 -2.82 -2.62 14.75
CA THR A 173 -3.40 -3.68 15.60
C THR A 173 -4.48 -4.51 14.90
N LEU A 174 -4.98 -4.06 13.75
CA LEU A 174 -6.07 -4.68 12.99
C LEU A 174 -5.58 -5.33 11.68
N GLY A 175 -4.31 -5.75 11.69
CA GLY A 175 -3.69 -6.48 10.58
C GLY A 175 -2.79 -5.62 9.71
N TYR A 176 -1.84 -6.29 9.08
CA TYR A 176 -0.89 -5.73 8.14
C TYR A 176 -0.39 -6.84 7.24
N ALA A 177 -0.09 -6.51 5.99
CA ALA A 177 0.29 -7.52 5.02
C ALA A 177 0.81 -6.90 3.72
N GLN A 178 1.39 -7.74 2.87
CA GLN A 178 1.80 -7.39 1.51
C GLN A 178 1.09 -8.29 0.50
N TRP A 179 0.81 -7.79 -0.69
CA TRP A 179 0.28 -8.59 -1.80
C TRP A 179 0.80 -8.08 -3.14
N VAL A 180 0.69 -8.93 -4.16
CA VAL A 180 1.07 -8.62 -5.54
C VAL A 180 -0.18 -8.29 -6.35
N VAL A 181 -0.13 -7.19 -7.09
CA VAL A 181 -1.12 -6.76 -8.07
C VAL A 181 -0.62 -7.08 -9.47
N PRO A 182 -1.27 -8.00 -10.21
CA PRO A 182 -0.95 -8.22 -11.61
C PRO A 182 -1.40 -7.02 -12.45
N VAL A 183 -0.45 -6.32 -13.08
CA VAL A 183 -0.69 -5.05 -13.80
C VAL A 183 -1.69 -5.23 -14.94
N GLY A 184 -1.60 -6.33 -15.67
CA GLY A 184 -2.51 -6.63 -16.78
C GLY A 184 -3.99 -6.76 -16.37
N ASN A 185 -4.28 -6.96 -15.08
CA ASN A 185 -5.66 -7.01 -14.60
C ASN A 185 -6.24 -5.61 -14.34
N VAL A 186 -5.41 -4.62 -14.01
CA VAL A 186 -5.84 -3.32 -13.45
C VAL A 186 -5.75 -2.13 -14.43
N THR A 187 -5.39 -2.36 -15.69
CA THR A 187 -5.39 -1.30 -16.71
C THR A 187 -6.78 -1.06 -17.29
N ARG A 188 -7.11 0.21 -17.56
CA ARG A 188 -8.41 0.61 -18.13
C ARG A 188 -8.24 1.72 -19.16
N GLY A 189 -8.93 1.58 -20.31
CA GLY A 189 -8.97 2.60 -21.37
C GLY A 189 -9.56 3.93 -20.92
N ASP A 190 -10.49 3.90 -19.97
CA ASP A 190 -11.19 5.08 -19.45
C ASP A 190 -10.37 5.88 -18.43
N TYR A 191 -9.16 5.44 -18.06
CA TYR A 191 -8.36 6.05 -16.99
C TYR A 191 -8.18 7.57 -17.18
N GLU A 192 -7.86 8.02 -18.41
CA GLU A 192 -7.65 9.43 -18.68
C GLU A 192 -8.90 10.25 -18.33
N THR A 193 -10.08 9.75 -18.70
CA THR A 193 -11.37 10.38 -18.38
C THR A 193 -11.62 10.40 -16.87
N TRP A 194 -11.36 9.31 -16.16
CA TRP A 194 -11.56 9.25 -14.70
C TRP A 194 -10.57 10.13 -13.93
N SER A 195 -9.34 10.28 -14.43
CA SER A 195 -8.30 11.08 -13.79
C SER A 195 -8.62 12.58 -13.78
N GLU A 196 -9.45 13.04 -14.71
CA GLU A 196 -9.94 14.42 -14.79
C GLU A 196 -10.98 14.75 -13.71
N LEU A 197 -11.60 13.74 -13.08
CA LEU A 197 -12.50 13.95 -11.95
C LEU A 197 -11.77 14.40 -10.68
N ALA A 198 -10.45 14.19 -10.62
CA ALA A 198 -9.65 14.48 -9.46
C ALA A 198 -9.48 15.99 -9.23
N ARG A 199 -9.75 16.44 -8.01
CA ARG A 199 -9.67 17.84 -7.58
C ARG A 199 -8.73 17.97 -6.41
N GLU A 200 -8.29 19.20 -6.11
CA GLU A 200 -7.46 19.45 -4.93
C GLU A 200 -8.10 18.83 -3.69
N ALA A 201 -7.30 18.07 -2.93
CA ALA A 201 -7.72 17.54 -1.65
C ALA A 201 -8.17 18.69 -0.75
N ALA A 202 -9.28 18.52 -0.03
CA ALA A 202 -9.68 19.51 0.96
C ALA A 202 -8.50 19.72 1.93
N PRO A 203 -8.02 20.97 2.14
CA PRO A 203 -6.91 21.21 3.04
C PRO A 203 -7.31 20.74 4.45
N GLY A 204 -6.41 19.99 5.11
CA GLY A 204 -6.48 19.86 6.56
C GLY A 204 -6.33 21.26 7.17
N GLU A 205 -7.06 21.54 8.26
CA GLU A 205 -6.99 22.85 8.91
C GLU A 205 -5.63 23.01 9.62
N CYS A 206 -4.66 23.57 8.91
CA CYS A 206 -3.45 24.13 9.48
C CYS A 206 -3.60 25.66 9.51
N GLU A 207 -4.20 26.21 10.58
CA GLU A 207 -3.96 27.64 10.87
C GLU A 207 -2.55 27.80 11.46
N VAL A 208 -1.85 28.81 10.93
CA VAL A 208 -0.43 29.16 11.15
C VAL A 208 -0.09 29.48 12.59
#